data_AF-A0A2V6PBV5-F1
#
_entry.id   AF-A0A2V6PBV5-F1
#
_cell.length_a   1.000
_cell.length_b   1.000
_cell.length_c   1.000
_cell.angle_alpha   90.00
_cell.angle_beta   90.00
_cell.angle_gamma   90.00
#
_symmetry.space_group_name_H-M   'P 1'
#
loop_
_entity.id
_entity.type
_entity.pdbx_description
1 polymer ?
#
loop_
_entity_poly.entity_id
_entity_poly.type
_entity_poly.pdbx_seq_one_letter_code
_entity_poly.pdbx_strand_id
1 'polypeptide(L)'
;MVVGGMILFLGCGAESQKTGRAEIGGDVSAAAVASATATTNPTVAPDEAVPKIAPAPPTLSPGVDEIVQLAQAGVGDEVLQAYIENSPVAYKLNVDEILYLHDLGLSAETIASMVRHGQSRSEPSATLANANTNIAGTPVGQPDLAQLANTNPVPAVDGVQDSANAYAITPPQQVNYNYFYQNLAPYGGWVEVPDYGWCWQPTVAVIDSGWRPYSNSGRWLWTDCGWYWQSDYSWGWAPFHYGRWYRSPRHGWVWAPDTTWGPAWVTWRYSDTYCGWAPLPPGAYFDVGVGFRFGGGRVGVGFDFGLVPDCFTFIPTTFFCDYRPWRHCIPRTQVVNIFHRTTIVNNYATGPNGNVIVNVGPGRNAIAAITRTEIRKVALRDSSPAGGTVIKADRLDRDGKTL
;
A
#
# COMPACT_ATOMS: atom_id res chain seq x y z
N MET A 1 -60.26 -41.96 17.77
CA MET A 1 -60.88 -43.14 17.15
C MET A 1 -60.02 -43.51 15.94
N VAL A 2 -59.35 -44.67 15.98
CA VAL A 2 -58.86 -45.48 14.84
C VAL A 2 -58.29 -44.73 13.61
N VAL A 3 -56.95 -44.56 13.53
CA VAL A 3 -55.99 -45.21 12.59
C VAL A 3 -55.72 -44.34 11.34
N GLY A 4 -54.50 -44.21 10.78
CA GLY A 4 -53.21 -44.89 11.02
C GLY A 4 -52.71 -45.56 9.73
N GLY A 5 -51.75 -44.96 9.02
CA GLY A 5 -51.39 -45.38 7.66
C GLY A 5 -49.97 -44.97 7.25
N MET A 6 -48.98 -45.59 7.87
CA MET A 6 -47.55 -45.43 7.56
C MET A 6 -47.15 -46.41 6.46
N ILE A 7 -46.54 -45.94 5.37
CA ILE A 7 -45.97 -46.81 4.32
C ILE A 7 -44.46 -46.89 4.53
N LEU A 8 -43.98 -48.13 4.65
CA LEU A 8 -42.60 -48.50 4.91
C LEU A 8 -42.28 -49.66 3.96
N PHE A 9 -41.22 -49.54 3.15
CA PHE A 9 -40.70 -50.67 2.37
C PHE A 9 -39.18 -50.78 2.52
N LEU A 10 -38.75 -52.03 2.67
CA LEU A 10 -37.36 -52.50 2.76
C LEU A 10 -36.62 -52.19 1.44
N GLY A 11 -35.28 -52.14 1.35
CA GLY A 11 -34.25 -52.58 2.29
C GLY A 11 -33.31 -53.58 1.61
N CYS A 12 -32.13 -53.11 1.21
CA CYS A 12 -30.97 -53.90 0.76
C CYS A 12 -29.77 -52.92 0.67
N GLY A 13 -28.55 -53.19 1.15
CA GLY A 13 -28.04 -54.40 1.79
C GLY A 13 -26.63 -54.75 1.31
N ALA A 14 -25.61 -53.99 1.73
CA ALA A 14 -24.19 -54.35 1.54
C ALA A 14 -23.29 -53.54 2.50
N GLU A 15 -22.88 -54.18 3.60
CA GLU A 15 -21.83 -53.67 4.49
C GLU A 15 -20.44 -54.08 3.96
N SER A 16 -19.41 -53.31 4.31
CA SER A 16 -18.05 -53.85 4.41
C SER A 16 -17.26 -53.11 5.49
N GLN A 17 -17.31 -53.65 6.72
CA GLN A 17 -16.36 -53.29 7.76
C GLN A 17 -15.11 -54.17 7.63
N LYS A 18 -13.93 -53.56 7.74
CA LYS A 18 -12.74 -54.26 8.25
C LYS A 18 -12.14 -53.49 9.41
N THR A 19 -12.14 -54.14 10.56
CA THR A 19 -11.58 -53.70 11.84
C THR A 19 -10.07 -53.97 11.91
N GLY A 20 -9.33 -53.13 12.64
CA GLY A 20 -7.91 -53.35 12.97
C GLY A 20 -7.42 -52.43 14.10
N ARG A 21 -6.83 -53.00 15.16
CA ARG A 21 -6.46 -52.34 16.44
C ARG A 21 -5.45 -53.20 17.22
N ALA A 22 -4.53 -52.69 18.05
CA ALA A 22 -4.13 -51.30 18.29
C ALA A 22 -2.79 -50.96 17.57
N GLU A 23 -1.62 -50.65 18.14
CA GLU A 23 -1.09 -50.54 19.52
C GLU A 23 -0.18 -49.30 19.68
N ILE A 24 0.28 -49.05 20.91
CA ILE A 24 0.98 -47.85 21.38
C ILE A 24 2.50 -48.00 21.20
N GLY A 25 3.17 -46.96 20.69
CA GLY A 25 4.64 -46.89 20.62
C GLY A 25 5.09 -45.42 20.58
N GLY A 26 6.13 -45.07 21.33
CA GLY A 26 6.47 -43.68 21.62
C GLY A 26 7.50 -43.01 20.71
N ASP A 27 7.37 -41.69 20.67
CA ASP A 27 8.47 -40.69 20.74
C ASP A 27 9.20 -40.21 19.47
N VAL A 28 9.79 -39.01 19.64
CA VAL A 28 10.78 -38.25 18.85
C VAL A 28 10.45 -37.72 17.43
N SER A 29 10.05 -36.45 17.41
CA SER A 29 10.68 -35.34 16.66
C SER A 29 11.29 -35.62 15.27
N ALA A 30 10.59 -35.16 14.22
CA ALA A 30 11.23 -34.51 13.07
C ALA A 30 10.26 -33.53 12.39
N ALA A 31 10.48 -32.22 12.56
CA ALA A 31 9.80 -31.22 11.74
C ALA A 31 10.39 -31.27 10.32
N ALA A 32 9.63 -31.79 9.36
CA ALA A 32 10.03 -31.83 7.96
C ALA A 32 10.01 -30.41 7.36
N VAL A 33 11.16 -29.72 7.42
CA VAL A 33 11.40 -28.49 6.66
C VAL A 33 11.39 -28.87 5.18
N ALA A 34 10.30 -28.53 4.49
CA ALA A 34 10.18 -28.75 3.06
C ALA A 34 11.04 -27.73 2.30
N SER A 35 12.32 -28.07 2.07
CA SER A 35 13.17 -27.35 1.12
C SER A 35 12.56 -27.45 -0.28
N ALA A 36 11.90 -26.39 -0.72
CA ALA A 36 11.38 -26.29 -2.08
C ALA A 36 12.55 -26.14 -3.06
N THR A 37 12.92 -27.24 -3.73
CA THR A 37 13.90 -27.21 -4.83
C THR A 37 13.33 -26.43 -6.01
N ALA A 38 13.95 -25.28 -6.30
CA ALA A 38 13.61 -24.46 -7.45
C ALA A 38 13.78 -25.28 -8.74
N THR A 39 12.66 -25.53 -9.43
CA THR A 39 12.65 -26.12 -10.77
C THR A 39 12.18 -25.04 -11.75
N THR A 40 12.98 -24.83 -12.79
CA THR A 40 12.93 -23.67 -13.65
C THR A 40 11.76 -23.68 -14.64
N ASN A 41 11.11 -22.53 -14.76
CA ASN A 41 10.28 -22.12 -15.90
C ASN A 41 10.43 -20.59 -16.06
N PRO A 42 10.17 -20.02 -17.25
CA PRO A 42 11.03 -18.96 -17.79
C PRO A 42 10.82 -17.58 -17.17
N THR A 43 11.30 -17.41 -15.94
CA THR A 43 11.81 -16.13 -15.48
C THR A 43 13.06 -15.84 -16.31
N VAL A 44 12.92 -15.02 -17.35
CA VAL A 44 14.03 -14.15 -17.73
C VAL A 44 14.23 -13.24 -16.53
N ALA A 45 15.14 -13.64 -15.64
CA ALA A 45 15.67 -12.73 -14.66
C ALA A 45 16.24 -11.54 -15.46
N PRO A 46 15.95 -10.30 -15.07
CA PRO A 46 16.59 -9.16 -15.72
C PRO A 46 18.09 -9.30 -15.53
N ASP A 47 18.79 -9.58 -16.63
CA ASP A 47 20.25 -9.46 -16.74
C ASP A 47 20.67 -7.97 -16.77
N GLU A 48 19.69 -7.06 -16.71
CA GLU A 48 19.88 -5.71 -16.18
C GLU A 48 20.29 -5.80 -14.71
N ALA A 49 21.61 -5.88 -14.49
CA ALA A 49 22.22 -5.19 -13.37
C ALA A 49 21.57 -3.80 -13.26
N VAL A 50 21.12 -3.41 -12.07
CA VAL A 50 20.56 -2.06 -11.83
C VAL A 50 21.52 -1.08 -12.50
N PRO A 51 21.07 -0.28 -13.50
CA PRO A 51 21.93 0.72 -14.11
C PRO A 51 22.49 1.63 -13.00
N LYS A 52 23.47 2.49 -13.29
CA LYS A 52 23.90 3.50 -12.30
C LYS A 52 22.78 4.54 -12.10
N ILE A 53 21.74 4.13 -11.38
CA ILE A 53 20.50 4.84 -11.08
C ILE A 53 20.78 5.64 -9.82
N ALA A 54 21.46 6.76 -10.06
CA ALA A 54 21.31 7.95 -9.25
C ALA A 54 20.34 8.87 -10.01
N PRO A 55 19.01 8.69 -9.88
CA PRO A 55 18.13 9.79 -10.16
C PRO A 55 18.50 10.88 -9.16
N ALA A 56 18.63 12.11 -9.62
CA ALA A 56 18.80 13.20 -8.67
C ALA A 56 17.60 13.16 -7.71
N PRO A 57 17.81 13.18 -6.37
CA PRO A 57 16.70 13.46 -5.46
C PRO A 57 16.03 14.78 -5.91
N PRO A 58 14.74 15.00 -5.56
CA PRO A 58 14.11 16.30 -5.81
C PRO A 58 15.04 17.40 -5.30
N THR A 59 15.24 18.49 -6.04
CA THR A 59 16.26 19.50 -5.70
C THR A 59 16.02 20.06 -4.30
N LEU A 60 16.75 19.52 -3.33
CA LEU A 60 16.52 19.77 -1.91
C LEU A 60 17.04 21.15 -1.51
N SER A 61 16.33 21.80 -0.60
CA SER A 61 16.81 22.99 0.11
C SER A 61 18.08 22.63 0.90
N PRO A 62 19.03 23.58 1.09
CA PRO A 62 20.29 23.30 1.78
C PRO A 62 20.09 22.62 3.16
N GLY A 63 20.87 21.57 3.42
CA GLY A 63 20.88 20.80 4.66
C GLY A 63 19.74 19.79 4.81
N VAL A 64 18.72 19.82 3.94
CA VAL A 64 17.65 18.79 3.94
C VAL A 64 18.21 17.46 3.44
N ASP A 65 19.21 17.49 2.56
CA ASP A 65 19.94 16.33 2.06
C ASP A 65 20.70 15.56 3.15
N GLU A 66 21.25 16.26 4.14
CA GLU A 66 21.90 15.63 5.31
C GLU A 66 20.86 14.90 6.18
N ILE A 67 19.68 15.51 6.40
CA ILE A 67 18.58 14.88 7.12
C ILE A 67 18.06 13.63 6.39
N VAL A 68 17.95 13.70 5.06
CA VAL A 68 17.54 12.56 4.21
C VAL A 68 18.56 11.42 4.29
N GLN A 69 19.87 11.72 4.28
CA GLN A 69 20.92 10.71 4.44
C GLN A 69 20.88 10.03 5.81
N LEU A 70 20.69 10.81 6.89
CA LEU A 70 20.54 10.26 8.24
C LEU A 70 19.29 9.37 8.34
N ALA A 71 18.16 9.81 7.79
CA ALA A 71 16.92 9.04 7.74
C ALA A 71 17.08 7.73 6.93
N GLN A 72 17.73 7.78 5.77
CA GLN A 72 18.07 6.60 4.95
C GLN A 72 19.02 5.63 5.65
N ALA A 73 19.90 6.13 6.53
CA ALA A 73 20.76 5.31 7.39
C ALA A 73 20.02 4.71 8.61
N GLY A 74 18.73 4.97 8.79
CA GLY A 74 17.94 4.48 9.93
C GLY A 74 18.15 5.24 11.24
N VAL A 75 18.63 6.49 11.17
CA VAL A 75 18.76 7.35 12.36
C VAL A 75 17.37 7.73 12.87
N GLY A 76 17.08 7.37 14.12
CA GLY A 76 15.78 7.61 14.74
C GLY A 76 15.49 9.07 15.08
N ASP A 77 14.20 9.39 15.23
CA ASP A 77 13.68 10.75 15.42
C ASP A 77 14.40 11.57 16.51
N GLU A 78 14.69 10.97 17.68
CA GLU A 78 15.38 11.67 18.78
C GLU A 78 16.74 12.26 18.35
N VAL A 79 17.50 11.49 17.56
CA VAL A 79 18.82 11.90 17.05
C VAL A 79 18.67 12.89 15.90
N LEU A 80 17.68 12.72 15.02
CA LEU A 80 17.36 13.69 13.97
C LEU A 80 16.97 15.05 14.56
N GLN A 81 16.14 15.07 15.60
CA GLN A 81 15.71 16.29 16.29
C GLN A 81 16.90 17.00 16.95
N ALA A 82 17.76 16.26 17.67
CA ALA A 82 18.98 16.82 18.25
C ALA A 82 19.96 17.36 17.19
N TYR A 83 20.06 16.70 16.04
CA TYR A 83 20.87 17.18 14.91
C TYR A 83 20.30 18.47 14.31
N ILE A 84 18.98 18.54 14.09
CA ILE A 84 18.28 19.74 13.61
C ILE A 84 18.51 20.92 14.56
N GLU A 85 18.36 20.73 15.87
CA GLU A 85 18.55 21.78 16.88
C GLU A 85 19.97 22.41 16.82
N ASN A 86 20.99 21.55 16.71
CA ASN A 86 22.39 21.96 16.68
C ASN A 86 22.91 22.39 15.29
N SER A 87 22.18 22.09 14.21
CA SER A 87 22.55 22.44 12.84
C SER A 87 22.72 23.95 12.67
N PRO A 88 23.75 24.45 11.96
CA PRO A 88 23.88 25.86 11.61
C PRO A 88 22.92 26.31 10.49
N VAL A 89 22.25 25.38 9.81
CA VAL A 89 21.43 25.64 8.62
C VAL A 89 20.05 26.17 8.99
N ALA A 90 19.53 27.16 8.24
CA ALA A 90 18.14 27.60 8.33
C ALA A 90 17.29 26.84 7.30
N TYR A 91 16.58 25.79 7.74
CA TYR A 91 15.78 24.95 6.86
C TYR A 91 14.59 25.72 6.24
N LYS A 92 14.45 25.69 4.90
CA LYS A 92 13.39 26.40 4.17
C LYS A 92 12.51 25.46 3.36
N LEU A 93 11.85 24.54 4.06
CA LEU A 93 11.01 23.51 3.46
C LEU A 93 9.84 24.09 2.65
N ASN A 94 9.71 23.66 1.40
CA ASN A 94 8.51 23.85 0.60
C ASN A 94 7.50 22.69 0.77
N VAL A 95 6.33 22.78 0.12
CA VAL A 95 5.26 21.77 0.26
C VAL A 95 5.68 20.39 -0.25
N ASP A 96 6.39 20.34 -1.39
CA ASP A 96 6.81 19.07 -1.98
C ASP A 96 7.92 18.41 -1.13
N GLU A 97 8.79 19.20 -0.50
CA GLU A 97 9.78 18.70 0.48
C GLU A 97 9.12 18.15 1.75
N ILE A 98 8.06 18.79 2.25
CA ILE A 98 7.30 18.29 3.41
C ILE A 98 6.65 16.94 3.09
N LEU A 99 6.08 16.79 1.89
CA LEU A 99 5.50 15.52 1.42
C LEU A 99 6.58 14.46 1.22
N TYR A 100 7.72 14.83 0.62
CA TYR A 100 8.86 13.94 0.42
C TYR A 100 9.43 13.40 1.74
N LEU A 101 9.63 14.25 2.74
CA LEU A 101 10.11 13.85 4.07
C LEU A 101 9.09 12.96 4.81
N HIS A 102 7.80 13.26 4.69
CA HIS A 102 6.73 12.38 5.20
C HIS A 102 6.78 11.00 4.54
N ASP A 103 7.01 10.94 3.22
CA ASP A 103 7.01 9.69 2.46
C ASP A 103 8.29 8.85 2.62
N LEU A 104 9.39 9.49 3.03
CA LEU A 104 10.56 8.81 3.59
C LEU A 104 10.28 8.20 4.98
N GLY A 105 9.23 8.65 5.68
CA GLY A 105 8.84 8.15 6.99
C GLY A 105 9.26 9.01 8.18
N LEU A 106 9.77 10.23 7.98
CA LEU A 106 10.04 11.14 9.10
C LEU A 106 8.74 11.52 9.80
N SER A 107 8.76 11.58 11.13
CA SER A 107 7.55 11.97 11.86
C SER A 107 7.19 13.43 11.63
N ALA A 108 5.89 13.72 11.79
CA ALA A 108 5.39 15.09 11.75
C ALA A 108 6.04 16.01 12.79
N GLU A 109 6.58 15.45 13.89
CA GLU A 109 7.32 16.22 14.90
C GLU A 109 8.71 16.62 14.41
N THR A 110 9.47 15.68 13.81
CA THR A 110 10.77 15.95 13.20
C THR A 110 10.65 16.96 12.05
N ILE A 111 9.67 16.79 11.16
CA ILE A 111 9.37 17.77 10.09
C ILE A 111 8.98 19.13 10.66
N ALA A 112 8.12 19.18 11.68
CA ALA A 112 7.77 20.44 12.33
C ALA A 112 8.96 21.09 13.07
N SER A 113 9.91 20.29 13.56
CA SER A 113 11.16 20.79 14.15
C SER A 113 12.00 21.55 13.12
N MET A 114 12.17 20.99 11.91
CA MET A 114 12.86 21.67 10.81
C MET A 114 12.20 23.01 10.47
N VAL A 115 10.86 23.05 10.37
CA VAL A 115 10.11 24.29 10.09
C VAL A 115 10.31 25.35 11.18
N ARG A 116 10.21 24.96 12.47
CA ARG A 116 10.41 25.88 13.61
C ARG A 116 11.85 26.40 13.68
N HIS A 117 12.83 25.55 13.40
CA HIS A 117 14.25 25.92 13.38
C HIS A 117 14.58 26.87 12.22
N GLY A 118 14.00 26.64 11.05
CA GLY A 118 14.06 27.56 9.92
C GLY A 118 13.51 28.95 10.25
N GLN A 119 12.39 29.02 10.98
CA GLN A 119 11.77 30.27 11.43
C GLN A 119 12.66 31.02 12.44
N SER A 120 13.15 30.36 13.50
CA SER A 120 13.97 31.00 14.53
C SER A 120 15.33 31.49 14.00
N ARG A 121 15.87 30.85 12.96
CA ARG A 121 17.10 31.28 12.26
C ARG A 121 16.87 32.35 11.19
N SER A 122 15.62 32.60 10.80
CA SER A 122 15.26 33.60 9.76
C SER A 122 14.93 34.98 10.34
N GLU A 123 14.78 35.13 11.66
CA GLU A 123 14.62 36.45 12.27
C GLU A 123 15.97 37.20 12.32
N PRO A 124 16.05 38.42 11.75
CA PRO A 124 17.16 39.32 12.07
C PRO A 124 17.04 39.75 13.52
N SER A 125 18.15 39.78 14.26
CA SER A 125 18.20 40.40 15.59
C SER A 125 17.69 41.84 15.52
N ALA A 126 16.45 42.07 15.98
CA ALA A 126 15.82 43.38 16.08
C ALA A 126 16.49 44.20 17.19
N THR A 127 17.69 44.67 16.88
CA THR A 127 18.52 45.46 17.79
C THR A 127 17.95 46.87 17.87
N LEU A 128 17.64 47.30 19.10
CA LEU A 128 17.02 48.59 19.42
C LEU A 128 17.75 49.78 18.77
N ALA A 129 17.08 50.53 17.89
CA ALA A 129 17.57 51.83 17.42
C ALA A 129 16.45 52.81 17.00
N ASN A 130 16.14 53.70 17.95
CA ASN A 130 15.61 55.06 17.79
C ASN A 130 14.17 55.32 17.33
N ALA A 131 13.56 56.26 18.06
CA ALA A 131 12.19 56.72 17.89
C ALA A 131 12.09 58.02 17.07
N ASN A 132 10.91 58.23 16.49
CA ASN A 132 10.25 59.51 16.20
C ASN A 132 11.02 60.61 15.46
N THR A 133 10.59 60.86 14.21
CA THR A 133 9.94 62.14 13.85
C THR A 133 8.90 61.95 12.75
N ASN A 134 7.65 62.34 13.02
CA ASN A 134 6.66 62.70 11.97
C ASN A 134 7.04 64.06 11.36
N ILE A 135 6.62 64.37 10.12
CA ILE A 135 5.80 65.55 9.73
C ILE A 135 5.28 65.37 8.27
N ALA A 136 3.97 65.54 8.08
CA ALA A 136 3.19 65.88 6.85
C ALA A 136 3.27 65.00 5.56
N GLY A 137 2.16 64.71 4.86
CA GLY A 137 0.74 64.93 5.22
C GLY A 137 -0.29 64.74 4.08
N THR A 138 -1.51 64.30 4.46
CA THR A 138 -2.82 64.52 3.77
C THR A 138 -3.07 63.88 2.37
N PRO A 139 -4.34 63.66 1.93
CA PRO A 139 -4.76 62.34 1.44
C PRO A 139 -5.57 62.33 0.10
N VAL A 140 -6.32 61.23 -0.13
CA VAL A 140 -7.42 61.00 -1.11
C VAL A 140 -7.04 60.28 -2.41
N GLY A 141 -7.74 59.17 -2.74
CA GLY A 141 -7.80 58.64 -4.12
C GLY A 141 -8.11 57.13 -4.30
N GLN A 142 -9.38 56.73 -4.25
CA GLN A 142 -9.94 55.49 -4.85
C GLN A 142 -11.45 55.79 -5.11
N PRO A 143 -12.13 55.39 -6.22
CA PRO A 143 -12.03 54.07 -6.89
C PRO A 143 -12.12 53.97 -8.45
N ASP A 144 -11.47 52.93 -8.98
CA ASP A 144 -11.96 51.85 -9.90
C ASP A 144 -12.45 52.11 -11.37
N LEU A 145 -12.44 51.00 -12.13
CA LEU A 145 -13.12 50.65 -13.41
C LEU A 145 -12.52 51.03 -14.78
N ALA A 146 -11.87 50.04 -15.42
CA ALA A 146 -11.99 49.65 -16.84
C ALA A 146 -11.20 48.35 -17.09
N GLN A 147 -11.80 47.16 -17.02
CA GLN A 147 -12.47 46.46 -18.14
C GLN A 147 -11.64 46.39 -19.44
N LEU A 148 -10.98 45.25 -19.64
CA LEU A 148 -10.49 44.80 -20.95
C LEU A 148 -11.10 43.43 -21.26
N ALA A 149 -11.99 43.41 -22.26
CA ALA A 149 -12.48 42.17 -22.83
C ALA A 149 -11.39 41.52 -23.70
N ASN A 150 -11.37 40.20 -23.78
CA ASN A 150 -10.95 39.55 -25.01
C ASN A 150 -11.69 38.23 -25.22
N THR A 151 -12.09 38.04 -26.47
CA THR A 151 -13.01 37.00 -26.94
C THR A 151 -12.28 35.72 -27.33
N ASN A 152 -12.81 34.56 -26.94
CA ASN A 152 -12.51 33.29 -27.60
C ASN A 152 -13.82 32.62 -28.06
N PRO A 153 -13.88 32.06 -29.27
CA PRO A 153 -15.12 31.53 -29.85
C PRO A 153 -15.50 30.14 -29.31
N VAL A 154 -16.80 29.90 -29.26
CA VAL A 154 -17.41 28.59 -28.97
C VAL A 154 -17.56 27.79 -30.28
N PRO A 155 -17.19 26.50 -30.28
CA PRO A 155 -17.86 25.49 -31.12
C PRO A 155 -18.85 24.65 -30.30
N ALA A 156 -19.92 24.24 -30.99
CA ALA A 156 -21.16 23.68 -30.47
C ALA A 156 -21.09 22.48 -29.51
N VAL A 157 -22.13 22.38 -28.68
CA VAL A 157 -22.59 21.16 -28.01
C VAL A 157 -23.19 20.19 -29.04
N ASP A 158 -22.84 18.91 -28.94
CA ASP A 158 -23.77 17.80 -29.24
C ASP A 158 -23.28 16.48 -28.63
N GLY A 159 -24.20 15.61 -28.21
CA GLY A 159 -23.92 14.24 -27.78
C GLY A 159 -23.78 14.00 -26.26
N VAL A 160 -24.90 13.80 -25.57
CA VAL A 160 -24.91 13.13 -24.25
C VAL A 160 -24.66 11.64 -24.46
N GLN A 161 -23.49 11.14 -24.06
CA GLN A 161 -23.17 9.71 -24.13
C GLN A 161 -22.73 9.18 -22.77
N ASP A 162 -23.65 8.44 -22.14
CA ASP A 162 -23.51 7.82 -20.82
C ASP A 162 -22.33 6.84 -20.81
N SER A 163 -21.23 7.24 -20.16
CA SER A 163 -19.93 6.55 -20.22
C SER A 163 -19.80 5.54 -19.07
N ALA A 164 -20.59 4.47 -19.14
CA ALA A 164 -20.48 3.35 -18.22
C ALA A 164 -19.12 2.61 -18.37
N ASN A 165 -18.39 2.46 -17.26
CA ASN A 165 -17.23 1.58 -17.09
C ASN A 165 -16.08 1.76 -18.12
N ALA A 166 -15.43 2.93 -18.12
CA ALA A 166 -14.26 3.19 -18.95
C ALA A 166 -12.92 2.91 -18.24
N TYR A 167 -12.58 1.63 -18.02
CA TYR A 167 -11.18 1.19 -18.14
C TYR A 167 -10.85 1.04 -19.64
N ALA A 168 -10.91 2.16 -20.35
CA ALA A 168 -10.67 2.23 -21.78
C ALA A 168 -9.18 2.40 -22.03
N ILE A 169 -8.44 1.29 -21.86
CA ILE A 169 -7.14 0.95 -22.44
C ILE A 169 -6.44 2.12 -23.16
N THR A 170 -5.79 2.98 -22.37
CA THR A 170 -4.53 3.57 -22.85
C THR A 170 -3.46 2.61 -22.36
N PRO A 171 -2.57 2.06 -23.21
CA PRO A 171 -1.43 1.31 -22.71
C PRO A 171 -0.68 2.22 -21.75
N PRO A 172 -0.48 1.85 -20.47
CA PRO A 172 0.32 2.68 -19.57
C PRO A 172 1.72 2.85 -20.19
N GLN A 173 2.44 3.90 -19.81
CA GLN A 173 3.90 3.92 -20.04
C GLN A 173 4.43 2.56 -19.60
N GLN A 174 5.05 1.81 -20.51
CA GLN A 174 5.22 0.37 -20.39
C GLN A 174 5.90 0.04 -19.06
N VAL A 175 5.11 -0.34 -18.05
CA VAL A 175 5.60 -0.44 -16.67
C VAL A 175 6.63 -1.55 -16.62
N ASN A 176 7.87 -1.17 -16.36
CA ASN A 176 9.05 -2.01 -16.46
C ASN A 176 9.99 -1.76 -15.29
N TYR A 177 10.99 -2.61 -15.11
CA TYR A 177 11.79 -2.59 -13.89
C TYR A 177 12.69 -1.35 -13.81
N ASN A 178 13.23 -0.86 -14.93
CA ASN A 178 13.94 0.42 -14.95
C ASN A 178 13.02 1.60 -14.58
N TYR A 179 11.74 1.59 -14.96
CA TYR A 179 10.77 2.59 -14.50
C TYR A 179 10.55 2.53 -12.98
N PHE A 180 10.50 1.34 -12.38
CA PHE A 180 10.47 1.20 -10.91
C PHE A 180 11.77 1.68 -10.26
N TYR A 181 12.93 1.23 -10.77
CA TYR A 181 14.24 1.58 -10.22
C TYR A 181 14.42 3.10 -10.14
N GLN A 182 14.08 3.83 -11.21
CA GLN A 182 14.23 5.29 -11.27
C GLN A 182 13.26 6.03 -10.34
N ASN A 183 11.98 5.65 -10.30
CA ASN A 183 10.96 6.40 -9.57
C ASN A 183 10.91 6.07 -8.06
N LEU A 184 11.41 4.91 -7.63
CA LEU A 184 11.44 4.51 -6.22
C LEU A 184 12.75 4.85 -5.50
N ALA A 185 13.86 5.04 -6.23
CA ALA A 185 15.16 5.37 -5.64
C ALA A 185 15.21 6.64 -4.76
N PRO A 186 14.41 7.71 -4.99
CA PRO A 186 14.36 8.83 -4.05
C PRO A 186 13.79 8.46 -2.67
N TYR A 187 13.03 7.36 -2.55
CA TYR A 187 12.24 7.01 -1.36
C TYR A 187 12.76 5.77 -0.61
N GLY A 188 13.85 5.15 -1.08
CA GLY A 188 14.37 3.91 -0.52
C GLY A 188 15.53 3.32 -1.32
N GLY A 189 16.23 2.35 -0.73
CA GLY A 189 17.39 1.71 -1.33
C GLY A 189 17.04 0.43 -2.10
N TRP A 190 17.81 0.12 -3.14
CA TRP A 190 17.76 -1.19 -3.80
C TRP A 190 18.80 -2.12 -3.19
N VAL A 191 18.37 -3.32 -2.80
CA VAL A 191 19.20 -4.34 -2.14
C VAL A 191 19.04 -5.68 -2.85
N GLU A 192 20.15 -6.39 -3.05
CA GLU A 192 20.12 -7.74 -3.59
C GLU A 192 19.72 -8.73 -2.48
N VAL A 193 18.65 -9.48 -2.70
CA VAL A 193 18.11 -10.48 -1.78
C VAL A 193 18.32 -11.86 -2.38
N PRO A 194 18.94 -12.82 -1.65
CA PRO A 194 19.05 -14.20 -2.11
C PRO A 194 17.70 -14.76 -2.57
N ASP A 195 17.74 -15.56 -3.64
CA ASP A 195 16.59 -16.17 -4.31
C ASP A 195 15.57 -15.22 -4.98
N TYR A 196 15.60 -13.91 -4.70
CA TYR A 196 14.65 -12.92 -5.23
C TYR A 196 15.28 -11.78 -6.06
N GLY A 197 16.61 -11.63 -6.04
CA GLY A 197 17.32 -10.60 -6.79
C GLY A 197 17.11 -9.19 -6.21
N TRP A 198 17.09 -8.17 -7.07
CA TRP A 198 16.97 -6.77 -6.65
C TRP A 198 15.58 -6.45 -6.09
N CYS A 199 15.54 -6.22 -4.78
CA CYS A 199 14.34 -5.78 -4.06
C CYS A 199 14.54 -4.34 -3.56
N TRP A 200 13.45 -3.59 -3.46
CA TRP A 200 13.45 -2.23 -2.93
C TRP A 200 13.08 -2.21 -1.45
N GLN A 201 13.86 -1.50 -0.63
CA GLN A 201 13.62 -1.27 0.78
C GLN A 201 13.21 0.20 0.97
N PRO A 202 11.92 0.51 1.25
CA PRO A 202 11.50 1.89 1.53
C PRO A 202 12.22 2.43 2.77
N THR A 203 12.61 3.71 2.74
CA THR A 203 13.27 4.35 3.89
C THR A 203 12.43 4.28 5.17
N VAL A 204 11.10 4.35 5.07
CA VAL A 204 10.20 4.23 6.23
C VAL A 204 10.30 2.86 6.92
N ALA A 205 10.63 1.78 6.20
CA ALA A 205 10.88 0.46 6.81
C ALA A 205 12.27 0.32 7.43
N VAL A 206 13.19 1.26 7.16
CA VAL A 206 14.49 1.38 7.83
C VAL A 206 14.33 2.14 9.16
N ILE A 207 13.57 3.25 9.14
CA ILE A 207 13.32 4.10 10.30
C ILE A 207 12.37 3.42 11.31
N ASP A 208 11.24 2.90 10.84
CA ASP A 208 10.22 2.25 11.67
C ASP A 208 10.21 0.73 11.46
N SER A 209 10.84 -0.01 12.36
CA SER A 209 10.80 -1.49 12.39
C SER A 209 9.39 -2.07 12.64
N GLY A 210 8.45 -1.25 13.09
CA GLY A 210 7.03 -1.53 13.21
C GLY A 210 6.24 -1.30 11.92
N TRP A 211 6.82 -0.63 10.92
CA TRP A 211 6.19 -0.36 9.62
C TRP A 211 5.85 -1.64 8.88
N ARG A 212 4.71 -1.64 8.17
CA ARG A 212 4.27 -2.78 7.36
C ARG A 212 3.59 -2.31 6.07
N PRO A 213 3.83 -2.99 4.95
CA PRO A 213 3.06 -2.78 3.73
C PRO A 213 1.59 -3.18 3.93
N TYR A 214 0.69 -2.52 3.20
CA TYR A 214 -0.77 -2.65 3.36
C TYR A 214 -1.27 -2.35 4.78
N SER A 215 -0.59 -1.49 5.55
CA SER A 215 -0.98 -1.16 6.92
C SER A 215 -0.81 0.33 7.18
N ASN A 216 0.43 0.79 7.28
CA ASN A 216 0.74 2.17 7.63
C ASN A 216 0.43 3.08 6.43
N SER A 217 -0.09 4.29 6.70
CA SER A 217 -0.35 5.35 5.71
C SER A 217 -1.09 4.85 4.45
N GLY A 218 -2.26 4.26 4.68
CA GLY A 218 -3.21 3.88 3.64
C GLY A 218 -4.44 3.18 4.21
N ARG A 219 -5.38 2.81 3.34
CA ARG A 219 -6.67 2.20 3.73
C ARG A 219 -7.26 1.32 2.65
N TRP A 220 -8.18 0.45 3.07
CA TRP A 220 -8.97 -0.39 2.16
C TRP A 220 -10.19 0.36 1.61
N LEU A 221 -10.26 0.47 0.28
CA LEU A 221 -11.43 0.97 -0.45
C LEU A 221 -12.05 -0.15 -1.28
N TRP A 222 -13.37 -0.14 -1.43
CA TRP A 222 -14.05 -1.06 -2.34
C TRP A 222 -14.19 -0.44 -3.73
N THR A 223 -13.74 -1.14 -4.76
CA THR A 223 -13.67 -0.66 -6.14
C THR A 223 -14.34 -1.62 -7.13
N ASP A 224 -14.22 -1.38 -8.43
CA ASP A 224 -14.52 -2.36 -9.49
C ASP A 224 -13.58 -3.55 -9.47
N CYS A 225 -12.35 -3.33 -9.02
CA CYS A 225 -11.35 -4.36 -8.83
C CYS A 225 -11.42 -4.98 -7.43
N GLY A 226 -12.49 -4.74 -6.65
CA GLY A 226 -12.66 -5.27 -5.30
C GLY A 226 -11.93 -4.44 -4.25
N TRP A 227 -11.33 -5.09 -3.25
CA TRP A 227 -10.51 -4.42 -2.24
C TRP A 227 -9.21 -3.89 -2.83
N TYR A 228 -9.17 -2.56 -2.92
CA TYR A 228 -8.03 -1.77 -3.34
C TYR A 228 -7.34 -1.18 -2.11
N TRP A 229 -6.02 -1.23 -2.08
CA TRP A 229 -5.24 -0.51 -1.06
C TRP A 229 -4.90 0.89 -1.56
N GLN A 230 -5.61 1.91 -1.06
CA GLN A 230 -5.21 3.30 -1.33
C GLN A 230 -4.07 3.67 -0.38
N SER A 231 -2.90 3.95 -0.94
CA SER A 231 -1.76 4.44 -0.18
C SER A 231 -1.78 5.96 -0.08
N ASP A 232 -1.39 6.50 1.08
CA ASP A 232 -1.12 7.93 1.24
C ASP A 232 0.33 8.29 0.83
N TYR A 233 1.21 7.31 0.60
CA TYR A 233 2.58 7.51 0.11
C TYR A 233 2.60 7.80 -1.40
N SER A 234 3.32 8.83 -1.85
CA SER A 234 3.46 9.17 -3.28
C SER A 234 4.08 8.06 -4.12
N TRP A 235 4.94 7.23 -3.54
CA TRP A 235 5.55 6.07 -4.18
C TRP A 235 4.65 4.83 -4.20
N GLY A 236 3.50 4.83 -3.50
CA GLY A 236 2.67 3.66 -3.25
C GLY A 236 2.07 3.00 -4.50
N TRP A 237 1.87 3.77 -5.57
CA TRP A 237 1.32 3.32 -6.87
C TRP A 237 2.05 2.08 -7.43
N ALA A 238 3.35 1.93 -7.18
CA ALA A 238 4.12 0.77 -7.59
C ALA A 238 4.02 -0.35 -6.56
N PRO A 239 4.59 -0.23 -5.34
CA PRO A 239 4.78 -1.40 -4.47
C PRO A 239 3.51 -2.03 -3.89
N PHE A 240 2.36 -1.36 -3.95
CA PHE A 240 1.08 -1.92 -3.50
C PHE A 240 0.23 -2.53 -4.62
N HIS A 241 0.60 -2.32 -5.89
CA HIS A 241 -0.18 -2.75 -7.06
C HIS A 241 0.61 -3.59 -8.06
N TYR A 242 1.92 -3.44 -8.04
CA TYR A 242 2.89 -4.21 -8.79
C TYR A 242 3.79 -4.95 -7.79
N GLY A 243 4.37 -6.09 -8.17
CA GLY A 243 5.33 -6.81 -7.32
C GLY A 243 4.77 -7.48 -6.06
N ARG A 244 5.67 -7.97 -5.21
CA ARG A 244 5.40 -8.75 -3.99
C ARG A 244 6.28 -8.31 -2.84
N TRP A 245 5.83 -8.50 -1.62
CA TRP A 245 6.59 -8.10 -0.43
C TRP A 245 7.16 -9.31 0.28
N TYR A 246 8.45 -9.23 0.61
CA TYR A 246 9.16 -10.20 1.42
C TYR A 246 9.60 -9.55 2.73
N ARG A 247 9.57 -10.32 3.82
CA ARG A 247 10.14 -9.90 5.11
C ARG A 247 11.51 -10.55 5.29
N SER A 248 12.52 -9.89 4.74
CA SER A 248 13.92 -10.28 4.87
C SER A 248 14.36 -10.29 6.34
N PRO A 249 15.00 -11.37 6.83
CA PRO A 249 15.60 -11.41 8.17
C PRO A 249 16.67 -10.33 8.39
N ARG A 250 17.29 -9.83 7.32
CA ARG A 250 18.37 -8.82 7.37
C ARG A 250 17.88 -7.39 7.12
N HIS A 251 16.86 -7.22 6.26
CA HIS A 251 16.41 -5.91 5.77
C HIS A 251 14.96 -5.55 6.15
N GLY A 252 14.27 -6.37 6.95
CA GLY A 252 12.86 -6.14 7.24
C GLY A 252 12.01 -6.26 5.98
N TRP A 253 11.06 -5.34 5.77
CA TRP A 253 10.20 -5.37 4.58
C TRP A 253 10.92 -4.85 3.34
N VAL A 254 10.98 -5.70 2.32
CA VAL A 254 11.53 -5.40 0.99
C VAL A 254 10.55 -5.83 -0.09
N TRP A 255 10.53 -5.14 -1.21
CA TRP A 255 9.61 -5.34 -2.32
C TRP A 255 10.33 -5.88 -3.56
N ALA A 256 9.89 -7.02 -4.07
CA ALA A 256 10.35 -7.60 -5.32
C ALA A 256 9.42 -7.16 -6.48
N PRO A 257 9.94 -6.56 -7.57
CA PRO A 257 9.12 -6.07 -8.68
C PRO A 257 8.48 -7.19 -9.51
N ASP A 258 7.30 -6.88 -10.07
CA ASP A 258 6.52 -7.64 -11.08
C ASP A 258 5.80 -6.59 -11.93
N THR A 259 5.58 -6.82 -13.23
CA THR A 259 4.83 -5.89 -14.10
C THR A 259 3.32 -6.14 -14.10
N THR A 260 2.85 -7.21 -13.44
CA THR A 260 1.43 -7.55 -13.31
C THR A 260 0.75 -6.62 -12.30
N TRP A 261 -0.19 -5.79 -12.77
CA TRP A 261 -1.02 -4.95 -11.90
C TRP A 261 -2.08 -5.75 -11.14
N GLY A 262 -2.33 -5.37 -9.90
CA GLY A 262 -3.47 -5.80 -9.10
C GLY A 262 -3.93 -4.69 -8.14
N PRO A 263 -5.20 -4.73 -7.67
CA PRO A 263 -5.74 -3.74 -6.73
C PRO A 263 -5.08 -3.82 -5.34
N ALA A 264 -4.57 -4.99 -4.96
CA ALA A 264 -3.61 -5.25 -3.90
C ALA A 264 -3.09 -6.68 -4.05
N TRP A 265 -1.89 -6.97 -3.53
CA TRP A 265 -1.31 -8.33 -3.51
C TRP A 265 -1.19 -8.85 -2.07
N VAL A 266 -2.33 -9.31 -1.53
CA VAL A 266 -2.46 -9.84 -0.16
C VAL A 266 -3.18 -11.19 -0.10
N THR A 267 -2.78 -12.04 0.84
CA THR A 267 -3.60 -13.15 1.34
C THR A 267 -4.49 -12.63 2.47
N TRP A 268 -5.73 -13.10 2.53
CA TRP A 268 -6.75 -12.66 3.49
C TRP A 268 -7.03 -13.72 4.53
N ARG A 269 -7.26 -13.28 5.77
CA ARG A 269 -7.87 -14.08 6.84
C ARG A 269 -9.07 -13.36 7.43
N TYR A 270 -10.15 -14.10 7.65
CA TYR A 270 -11.42 -13.50 8.04
C TYR A 270 -12.14 -14.29 9.14
N SER A 271 -12.92 -13.54 9.92
CA SER A 271 -13.98 -13.96 10.83
C SER A 271 -14.89 -12.75 11.05
N ASP A 272 -16.09 -12.95 11.58
CA ASP A 272 -17.01 -11.82 11.83
C ASP A 272 -16.50 -10.87 12.94
N THR A 273 -15.48 -11.25 13.70
CA THR A 273 -14.83 -10.39 14.71
C THR A 273 -13.56 -9.71 14.20
N TYR A 274 -12.75 -10.41 13.39
CA TYR A 274 -11.45 -9.94 12.91
C TYR A 274 -11.29 -10.11 11.40
N CYS A 275 -10.85 -9.04 10.77
CA CYS A 275 -10.31 -9.06 9.42
C CYS A 275 -8.79 -8.93 9.49
N GLY A 276 -8.08 -9.72 8.71
CA GLY A 276 -6.63 -9.65 8.62
C GLY A 276 -6.12 -10.00 7.24
N TRP A 277 -4.89 -9.61 6.99
CA TRP A 277 -4.24 -9.80 5.70
C TRP A 277 -2.72 -9.85 5.90
N ALA A 278 -2.04 -10.54 4.99
CA ALA A 278 -0.59 -10.51 4.87
C ALA A 278 -0.23 -10.23 3.41
N PRO A 279 0.86 -9.52 3.13
CA PRO A 279 1.35 -9.36 1.78
C PRO A 279 1.68 -10.73 1.16
N LEU A 280 1.38 -10.91 -0.12
CA LEU A 280 1.79 -12.10 -0.84
C LEU A 280 3.32 -12.10 -1.05
N PRO A 281 4.01 -13.22 -0.78
CA PRO A 281 5.45 -13.32 -0.95
C PRO A 281 5.85 -13.42 -2.43
N PRO A 282 7.12 -13.18 -2.79
CA PRO A 282 7.65 -13.50 -4.10
C PRO A 282 7.36 -14.97 -4.48
N GLY A 283 7.06 -15.21 -5.75
CA GLY A 283 6.64 -16.53 -6.25
C GLY A 283 5.13 -16.82 -6.13
N ALA A 284 4.34 -15.98 -5.45
CA ALA A 284 2.89 -16.06 -5.45
C ALA A 284 2.29 -15.24 -6.62
N TYR A 285 1.78 -15.92 -7.64
CA TYR A 285 1.21 -15.29 -8.84
C TYR A 285 -0.29 -15.56 -8.93
N PHE A 286 -1.03 -14.67 -9.58
CA PHE A 286 -2.42 -14.90 -9.97
C PHE A 286 -2.52 -14.85 -11.49
N ASP A 287 -2.66 -16.03 -12.10
CA ASP A 287 -2.82 -16.14 -13.54
C ASP A 287 -4.31 -15.99 -13.87
N VAL A 288 -4.62 -15.12 -14.83
CA VAL A 288 -5.99 -14.81 -15.24
C VAL A 288 -6.67 -16.04 -15.88
N GLY A 289 -7.90 -16.35 -15.46
CA GLY A 289 -8.60 -17.59 -15.83
C GLY A 289 -8.02 -18.88 -15.23
N VAL A 290 -6.95 -18.80 -14.44
CA VAL A 290 -6.19 -19.94 -13.89
C VAL A 290 -6.26 -19.98 -12.36
N GLY A 291 -6.20 -18.82 -11.71
CA GLY A 291 -6.15 -18.67 -10.26
C GLY A 291 -4.72 -18.58 -9.73
N PHE A 292 -4.56 -18.80 -8.42
CA PHE A 292 -3.26 -18.68 -7.77
C PHE A 292 -2.27 -19.78 -8.16
N ARG A 293 -1.00 -19.39 -8.24
CA ARG A 293 0.16 -20.27 -8.37
C ARG A 293 1.20 -19.96 -7.31
N PHE A 294 1.84 -21.00 -6.80
CA PHE A 294 2.96 -20.93 -5.87
C PHE A 294 3.82 -22.20 -5.99
N GLY A 295 5.14 -22.11 -5.78
CA GLY A 295 6.03 -23.27 -5.85
C GLY A 295 5.98 -24.04 -7.18
N GLY A 296 5.70 -23.36 -8.30
CA GLY A 296 5.55 -23.97 -9.63
C GLY A 296 4.20 -24.64 -9.91
N GLY A 297 3.34 -24.82 -8.90
CA GLY A 297 2.01 -25.42 -9.02
C GLY A 297 0.86 -24.41 -8.97
N ARG A 298 -0.37 -24.85 -9.29
CA ARG A 298 -1.61 -24.13 -8.93
C ARG A 298 -1.94 -24.40 -7.46
N VAL A 299 -2.48 -23.40 -6.76
CA VAL A 299 -2.91 -23.52 -5.37
C VAL A 299 -4.36 -23.02 -5.18
N GLY A 300 -5.05 -23.57 -4.18
CA GLY A 300 -6.45 -23.24 -3.91
C GLY A 300 -6.65 -21.92 -3.16
N VAL A 301 -7.89 -21.42 -3.14
CA VAL A 301 -8.28 -20.17 -2.44
C VAL A 301 -8.08 -20.19 -0.93
N GLY A 302 -7.85 -21.37 -0.33
CA GLY A 302 -7.53 -21.54 1.09
C GLY A 302 -6.04 -21.65 1.41
N PHE A 303 -5.14 -21.46 0.42
CA PHE A 303 -3.70 -21.64 0.58
C PHE A 303 -3.06 -20.47 1.36
N ASP A 304 -2.11 -20.78 2.25
CA ASP A 304 -1.49 -19.82 3.18
C ASP A 304 -0.18 -19.18 2.68
N PHE A 305 0.39 -19.69 1.58
CA PHE A 305 1.69 -19.28 1.02
C PHE A 305 2.87 -19.41 2.01
N GLY A 306 2.75 -20.29 3.01
CA GLY A 306 3.76 -20.47 4.06
C GLY A 306 3.84 -19.31 5.06
N LEU A 307 2.86 -18.39 5.05
CA LEU A 307 2.90 -17.19 5.87
C LEU A 307 2.49 -17.48 7.33
N VAL A 308 3.42 -17.25 8.24
CA VAL A 308 3.26 -17.40 9.70
C VAL A 308 2.44 -16.25 10.30
N PRO A 309 1.89 -16.38 11.53
CA PRO A 309 1.03 -15.35 12.12
C PRO A 309 1.64 -13.94 12.15
N ASP A 310 2.95 -13.81 12.39
CA ASP A 310 3.65 -12.51 12.44
C ASP A 310 3.71 -11.78 11.08
N CYS A 311 3.42 -12.47 9.97
CA CYS A 311 3.24 -11.87 8.65
C CYS A 311 1.90 -11.15 8.49
N PHE A 312 0.90 -11.44 9.34
CA PHE A 312 -0.46 -10.88 9.23
C PHE A 312 -0.67 -9.62 10.05
N THR A 313 -1.34 -8.65 9.45
CA THR A 313 -2.01 -7.54 10.14
C THR A 313 -3.41 -8.01 10.47
N PHE A 314 -3.87 -7.79 11.70
CA PHE A 314 -5.25 -8.05 12.13
C PHE A 314 -5.83 -6.81 12.78
N ILE A 315 -7.09 -6.52 12.47
CA ILE A 315 -7.91 -5.49 13.09
C ILE A 315 -9.32 -6.04 13.38
N PRO A 316 -10.07 -5.48 14.33
CA PRO A 316 -11.49 -5.79 14.47
C PRO A 316 -12.22 -5.43 13.17
N THR A 317 -13.10 -6.32 12.69
CA THR A 317 -13.80 -6.16 11.39
C THR A 317 -14.60 -4.85 11.29
N THR A 318 -15.04 -4.31 12.43
CA THR A 318 -15.76 -3.03 12.53
C THR A 318 -14.95 -1.81 12.06
N PHE A 319 -13.61 -1.86 12.10
CA PHE A 319 -12.72 -0.76 11.70
C PHE A 319 -12.09 -0.97 10.31
N PHE A 320 -12.57 -1.95 9.54
CA PHE A 320 -11.90 -2.39 8.32
C PHE A 320 -11.83 -1.30 7.21
N CYS A 321 -12.85 -0.45 7.13
CA CYS A 321 -12.94 0.65 6.17
C CYS A 321 -12.63 2.03 6.78
N ASP A 322 -12.04 2.08 7.98
CA ASP A 322 -11.64 3.34 8.61
C ASP A 322 -10.57 4.06 7.79
N TYR A 323 -10.43 5.38 7.96
CA TYR A 323 -9.40 6.15 7.25
C TYR A 323 -7.97 5.76 7.67
N ARG A 324 -7.79 5.22 8.88
CA ARG A 324 -6.48 4.84 9.43
C ARG A 324 -6.52 3.45 10.09
N PRO A 325 -6.75 2.37 9.34
CA PRO A 325 -6.98 1.03 9.89
C PRO A 325 -5.82 0.55 10.78
N TRP A 326 -4.59 0.98 10.50
CA TRP A 326 -3.41 0.63 11.29
C TRP A 326 -3.47 1.08 12.77
N ARG A 327 -4.29 2.09 13.11
CA ARG A 327 -4.51 2.50 14.51
C ARG A 327 -5.30 1.47 15.32
N HIS A 328 -5.91 0.50 14.65
CA HIS A 328 -6.70 -0.58 15.24
C HIS A 328 -5.97 -1.94 15.16
N CYS A 329 -4.70 -1.94 14.74
CA CYS A 329 -3.82 -3.11 14.70
C CYS A 329 -3.76 -3.80 16.06
N ILE A 330 -4.12 -5.08 16.08
CA ILE A 330 -4.05 -5.90 17.28
C ILE A 330 -2.56 -6.14 17.66
N PRO A 331 -2.19 -6.00 18.95
CA PRO A 331 -0.83 -6.27 19.41
C PRO A 331 -0.35 -7.69 19.08
N ARG A 332 0.93 -7.83 18.72
CA ARG A 332 1.57 -9.10 18.30
C ARG A 332 1.31 -10.27 19.26
N THR A 333 1.19 -10.00 20.57
CA THR A 333 0.90 -10.99 21.62
C THR A 333 -0.45 -11.70 21.45
N GLN A 334 -1.41 -11.12 20.72
CA GLN A 334 -2.73 -11.72 20.47
C GLN A 334 -2.87 -12.29 19.06
N VAL A 335 -1.96 -11.92 18.12
CA VAL A 335 -2.04 -12.28 16.69
C VAL A 335 -2.10 -13.79 16.47
N VAL A 336 -1.33 -14.58 17.21
CA VAL A 336 -1.35 -16.06 17.11
C VAL A 336 -2.74 -16.63 17.43
N ASN A 337 -3.38 -16.15 18.50
CA ASN A 337 -4.71 -16.60 18.90
C ASN A 337 -5.79 -16.22 17.88
N ILE A 338 -5.67 -15.05 17.24
CA ILE A 338 -6.60 -14.60 16.20
C ILE A 338 -6.37 -15.35 14.88
N PHE A 339 -5.12 -15.64 14.53
CA PHE A 339 -4.76 -16.43 13.36
C PHE A 339 -5.44 -17.81 13.40
N HIS A 340 -5.39 -18.50 14.54
CA HIS A 340 -6.09 -19.79 14.71
C HIS A 340 -7.63 -19.71 14.75
N ARG A 341 -8.21 -18.51 14.91
CA ARG A 341 -9.67 -18.26 14.95
C ARG A 341 -10.23 -17.66 13.64
N THR A 342 -9.37 -17.43 12.65
CA THR A 342 -9.73 -16.88 11.34
C THR A 342 -9.44 -17.90 10.25
N THR A 343 -10.19 -17.88 9.15
CA THR A 343 -9.99 -18.75 7.98
C THR A 343 -9.47 -17.96 6.79
N ILE A 344 -8.76 -18.62 5.88
CA ILE A 344 -8.22 -17.98 4.68
C ILE A 344 -9.33 -17.77 3.64
N VAL A 345 -9.39 -16.57 3.05
CA VAL A 345 -10.42 -16.17 2.08
C VAL A 345 -9.81 -15.48 0.86
N ASN A 346 -8.90 -16.17 0.14
CA ASN A 346 -8.21 -15.63 -1.04
C ASN A 346 -9.11 -15.65 -2.28
N ASN A 347 -10.25 -15.00 -2.18
CA ASN A 347 -11.21 -14.80 -3.24
C ASN A 347 -10.64 -13.75 -4.22
N TYR A 348 -9.79 -14.20 -5.13
CA TYR A 348 -9.40 -13.43 -6.31
C TYR A 348 -10.14 -13.98 -7.52
N ALA A 349 -10.64 -13.09 -8.36
CA ALA A 349 -11.41 -13.40 -9.53
C ALA A 349 -10.87 -12.66 -10.75
N THR A 350 -11.26 -13.13 -11.93
CA THR A 350 -11.09 -12.39 -13.18
C THR A 350 -12.35 -11.55 -13.44
N GLY A 351 -12.17 -10.28 -13.78
CA GLY A 351 -13.26 -9.36 -14.12
C GLY A 351 -13.99 -9.76 -15.41
N PRO A 352 -15.17 -9.17 -15.70
CA PRO A 352 -16.06 -9.63 -16.77
C PRO A 352 -15.43 -9.71 -18.17
N ASN A 353 -14.46 -8.82 -18.46
CA ASN A 353 -13.79 -8.75 -19.76
C ASN A 353 -12.57 -9.67 -19.87
N GLY A 354 -12.34 -10.57 -18.93
CA GLY A 354 -11.27 -11.57 -18.99
C GLY A 354 -9.85 -11.03 -18.75
N ASN A 355 -9.67 -9.72 -18.54
CA ASN A 355 -8.34 -9.07 -18.53
C ASN A 355 -8.00 -8.31 -17.22
N VAL A 356 -8.91 -8.29 -16.23
CA VAL A 356 -8.76 -7.52 -14.98
C VAL A 356 -8.73 -8.47 -13.80
N ILE A 357 -7.87 -8.19 -12.81
CA ILE A 357 -7.79 -8.95 -11.55
C ILE A 357 -8.67 -8.26 -10.50
N VAL A 358 -9.57 -9.02 -9.88
CA VAL A 358 -10.52 -8.54 -8.87
C VAL A 358 -10.20 -9.20 -7.54
N ASN A 359 -9.75 -8.42 -6.56
CA ASN A 359 -9.44 -8.87 -5.21
C ASN A 359 -10.71 -8.80 -4.34
N VAL A 360 -11.55 -9.83 -4.36
CA VAL A 360 -12.81 -9.85 -3.60
C VAL A 360 -12.56 -10.03 -2.10
N GLY A 361 -11.54 -10.81 -1.72
CA GLY A 361 -11.14 -11.05 -0.33
C GLY A 361 -12.33 -11.41 0.58
N PRO A 362 -12.47 -10.78 1.76
CA PRO A 362 -13.71 -10.85 2.54
C PRO A 362 -14.80 -10.03 1.84
N GLY A 363 -15.88 -10.67 1.38
CA GLY A 363 -16.87 -10.01 0.51
C GLY A 363 -17.48 -8.73 1.13
N ARG A 364 -17.57 -7.65 0.34
CA ARG A 364 -18.14 -6.34 0.72
C ARG A 364 -19.40 -6.43 1.59
N ASN A 365 -20.35 -7.29 1.22
CA ASN A 365 -21.63 -7.40 1.93
C ASN A 365 -21.47 -7.97 3.35
N ALA A 366 -20.49 -8.85 3.60
CA ALA A 366 -20.19 -9.36 4.93
C ALA A 366 -19.61 -8.26 5.83
N ILE A 367 -18.64 -7.49 5.31
CA ILE A 367 -18.09 -6.33 6.02
C ILE A 367 -19.20 -5.31 6.30
N ALA A 368 -20.02 -4.95 5.31
CA ALA A 368 -21.10 -3.96 5.47
C ALA A 368 -22.15 -4.38 6.51
N ALA A 369 -22.47 -5.67 6.60
CA ALA A 369 -23.39 -6.20 7.62
C ALA A 369 -22.84 -6.04 9.06
N ILE A 370 -21.52 -6.17 9.24
CA ILE A 370 -20.85 -6.04 10.54
C ILE A 370 -20.60 -4.58 10.92
N THR A 371 -20.07 -3.78 10.00
CA THR A 371 -19.82 -2.33 10.20
C THR A 371 -21.12 -1.53 10.26
N ARG A 372 -22.25 -2.11 9.84
CA ARG A 372 -23.56 -1.45 9.69
C ARG A 372 -23.49 -0.16 8.85
N THR A 373 -22.53 -0.12 7.92
CA THR A 373 -22.18 1.07 7.15
C THR A 373 -22.25 0.76 5.66
N GLU A 374 -22.77 1.71 4.87
CA GLU A 374 -22.73 1.61 3.41
C GLU A 374 -21.28 1.72 2.92
N ILE A 375 -20.69 0.60 2.50
CA ILE A 375 -19.41 0.59 1.81
C ILE A 375 -19.64 1.02 0.38
N ARG A 376 -19.33 2.27 0.03
CA ARG A 376 -19.50 2.80 -1.33
C ARG A 376 -18.46 2.20 -2.28
N LYS A 377 -18.88 1.98 -3.54
CA LYS A 377 -17.96 1.59 -4.62
C LYS A 377 -17.30 2.85 -5.19
N VAL A 378 -15.99 2.82 -5.31
CA VAL A 378 -15.17 3.81 -6.02
C VAL A 378 -14.78 3.25 -7.39
N ALA A 379 -14.80 4.05 -8.45
CA ALA A 379 -14.24 3.67 -9.74
C ALA A 379 -12.78 4.17 -9.81
N LEU A 380 -11.82 3.31 -10.16
CA LEU A 380 -10.46 3.80 -10.44
C LEU A 380 -10.41 4.41 -11.85
N ARG A 381 -9.53 5.38 -12.05
CA ARG A 381 -9.16 5.90 -13.38
C ARG A 381 -7.66 6.01 -13.53
N ASP A 382 -7.16 5.73 -14.73
CA ASP A 382 -5.77 5.98 -15.06
C ASP A 382 -5.49 7.49 -15.11
N SER A 383 -4.58 7.96 -14.27
CA SER A 383 -4.05 9.31 -14.39
C SER A 383 -3.01 9.36 -15.52
N SER A 384 -3.39 9.88 -16.69
CA SER A 384 -2.41 10.21 -17.73
C SER A 384 -1.45 11.29 -17.20
N PRO A 385 -0.13 11.03 -17.05
CA PRO A 385 0.80 12.04 -16.55
C PRO A 385 1.13 13.06 -17.64
N ALA A 386 0.30 14.11 -17.71
CA ALA A 386 0.53 15.24 -18.61
C ALA A 386 1.72 16.09 -18.11
N GLY A 387 2.92 15.77 -18.58
CA GLY A 387 4.11 16.60 -18.50
C GLY A 387 4.80 16.64 -17.13
N GLY A 388 5.84 15.81 -16.95
CA GLY A 388 6.98 16.03 -16.05
C GLY A 388 6.71 16.25 -14.56
N THR A 389 5.48 16.10 -14.09
CA THR A 389 5.08 16.43 -12.72
C THR A 389 5.37 15.26 -11.79
N VAL A 390 5.79 15.57 -10.57
CA VAL A 390 5.99 14.62 -9.45
C VAL A 390 4.84 13.60 -9.41
N ILE A 391 5.19 12.31 -9.33
CA ILE A 391 4.19 11.24 -9.16
C ILE A 391 3.45 11.47 -7.84
N LYS A 392 2.13 11.49 -7.89
CA LYS A 392 1.27 11.77 -6.72
C LYS A 392 0.68 10.46 -6.21
N ALA A 393 0.46 10.40 -4.89
CA ALA A 393 -0.31 9.33 -4.27
C ALA A 393 -1.73 9.27 -4.85
N ASP A 394 -2.34 8.08 -4.83
CA ASP A 394 -3.72 7.88 -5.29
C ASP A 394 -4.65 8.82 -4.54
N ARG A 395 -5.47 9.58 -5.27
CA ARG A 395 -6.24 10.69 -4.70
C ARG A 395 -7.72 10.55 -4.99
N LEU A 396 -8.46 10.12 -3.97
CA LEU A 396 -9.92 10.08 -4.02
C LEU A 396 -10.47 11.48 -4.36
N ASP A 397 -11.30 11.54 -5.39
CA ASP A 397 -11.93 12.77 -5.86
C ASP A 397 -12.85 13.38 -4.78
N ARG A 398 -13.15 14.68 -4.92
CA ARG A 398 -13.97 15.42 -3.93
C ARG A 398 -15.38 14.85 -3.74
N ASP A 399 -15.90 14.09 -4.71
CA ASP A 399 -17.20 13.45 -4.63
C ASP A 399 -17.18 12.07 -3.93
N GLY A 400 -15.99 11.53 -3.67
CA GLY A 400 -15.78 10.22 -3.06
C GLY A 400 -16.14 9.02 -3.96
N LYS A 401 -16.32 9.22 -5.27
CA LYS A 401 -16.75 8.17 -6.22
C LYS A 401 -15.67 7.72 -7.19
N THR A 402 -14.63 8.53 -7.39
CA THR A 402 -13.52 8.24 -8.30
C THR A 402 -12.20 8.25 -7.53
N LEU A 403 -11.28 7.33 -7.87
CA LEU A 403 -9.88 7.33 -7.45
C LEU A 403 -8.95 7.52 -8.66
#